data_AF-A0A387BDK7-F1
#
_entry.id   AF-A0A387BDK7-F1
#
_cell.length_a   1.000
_cell.length_b   1.000
_cell.length_c   1.000
_cell.angle_alpha   90.00
_cell.angle_beta   90.00
_cell.angle_gamma   90.00
#
_symmetry.space_group_name_H-M   'P 1'
#
loop_
_entity.id
_entity.type
_entity.pdbx_description
1 polymer ?
#
loop_
_entity_poly.entity_id
_entity_poly.type
_entity_poly.pdbx_seq_one_letter_code
_entity_poly.pdbx_strand_id
1 'polypeptide(L)'
;MKKKSLIIITLTLVLALLALFSFLQARKHPIERVSQEYITNKETKTKASMPESSSSTSSSKEEKVEVSQETQDLVSQFLMTDVTYDLTVQSLLERSTLLSKIMTKTAYEQLNIQSTTESLVALTNKWLTTKQVDTSSGEVQLVSQKYQSANVTPSASEPDRFYVELHYDETPVTTNETQSKTQLLWLSITDNKISDVEIITTK
;
A
#
# COMPACT_ATOMS: atom_id res chain seq x y z
N MET A 1 -1.44 44.17 -30.68
CA MET A 1 -2.31 43.35 -29.81
C MET A 1 -1.66 42.07 -29.25
N LYS A 2 -0.36 41.78 -29.49
CA LYS A 2 0.26 40.50 -29.07
C LYS A 2 0.77 40.46 -27.61
N LYS A 3 1.16 41.60 -27.02
CA LYS A 3 1.75 41.66 -25.67
C LYS A 3 0.75 41.41 -24.54
N LYS A 4 -0.50 41.86 -24.68
CA LYS A 4 -1.56 41.68 -23.65
C LYS A 4 -2.01 40.22 -23.54
N SER A 5 -2.05 39.48 -24.66
CA SER A 5 -2.42 38.05 -24.67
C SER A 5 -1.35 37.17 -24.02
N LEU A 6 -0.06 37.51 -24.18
CA LEU A 6 1.03 36.74 -23.58
C LEU A 6 1.02 36.83 -22.04
N ILE A 7 0.70 38.01 -21.51
CA ILE A 7 0.63 38.27 -20.06
C ILE A 7 -0.53 37.51 -19.40
N ILE A 8 -1.69 37.44 -20.08
CA ILE A 8 -2.86 36.72 -19.56
C ILE A 8 -2.58 35.22 -19.48
N ILE A 9 -1.93 34.64 -20.51
CA ILE A 9 -1.59 33.21 -20.55
C ILE A 9 -0.56 32.85 -19.46
N THR A 10 0.45 33.69 -19.25
CA THR A 10 1.44 33.47 -18.18
C THR A 10 0.80 33.58 -16.80
N LEU A 11 -0.11 34.53 -16.59
CA LEU A 11 -0.80 34.68 -15.31
C LEU A 11 -1.68 33.47 -14.99
N THR A 12 -2.41 32.92 -15.97
CA THR A 12 -3.21 31.70 -15.78
C THR A 12 -2.36 30.47 -15.49
N LEU A 13 -1.18 30.35 -16.12
CA LEU A 13 -0.27 29.25 -15.86
C LEU A 13 0.31 29.32 -14.42
N VAL A 14 0.65 30.52 -13.96
CA VAL A 14 1.15 30.73 -12.59
C VAL A 14 0.07 30.45 -11.55
N LEU A 15 -1.19 30.85 -11.81
CA LEU A 15 -2.32 30.53 -10.93
C LEU A 15 -2.60 29.02 -10.89
N ALA A 16 -2.51 28.31 -12.02
CA ALA A 16 -2.66 26.85 -12.07
C ALA A 16 -1.54 26.13 -11.29
N LEU A 17 -0.30 26.61 -11.41
CA LEU A 17 0.85 26.08 -10.66
C LEU A 17 0.73 26.34 -9.15
N LEU A 18 0.24 27.51 -8.74
CA LEU A 18 0.00 27.81 -7.33
C LEU A 18 -1.14 26.95 -6.75
N ALA A 19 -2.22 26.69 -7.51
CA ALA A 19 -3.28 25.79 -7.08
C ALA A 19 -2.80 24.34 -6.90
N LEU A 20 -1.97 23.84 -7.82
CA LEU A 20 -1.30 22.54 -7.69
C LEU A 20 -0.36 22.50 -6.48
N PHE A 21 0.40 23.56 -6.23
CA PHE A 21 1.33 23.62 -5.10
C PHE A 21 0.61 23.69 -3.74
N SER A 22 -0.53 24.40 -3.66
CA SER A 22 -1.39 24.41 -2.47
C SER A 22 -2.09 23.07 -2.25
N PHE A 23 -2.54 22.39 -3.30
CA PHE A 23 -3.10 21.04 -3.20
C PHE A 23 -2.07 20.02 -2.70
N LEU A 24 -0.81 20.14 -3.12
CA LEU A 24 0.29 19.29 -2.65
C LEU A 24 0.71 19.59 -1.20
N GLN A 25 0.64 20.85 -0.74
CA GLN A 25 0.96 21.20 0.65
C GLN A 25 -0.16 20.83 1.64
N ALA A 26 -1.43 20.81 1.21
CA ALA A 26 -2.56 20.41 2.04
C ALA A 26 -2.50 18.95 2.52
N ARG A 27 -1.64 18.10 1.94
CA ARG A 27 -1.46 16.71 2.40
C ARG A 27 -0.52 16.55 3.60
N LYS A 28 0.14 17.62 4.05
CA LYS A 28 1.01 17.59 5.24
C LYS A 28 0.24 17.94 6.51
N HIS A 29 -0.82 17.20 6.80
CA HIS A 29 -1.49 17.32 8.09
C HIS A 29 -0.72 16.51 9.16
N PRO A 30 -0.61 17.02 10.39
CA PRO A 30 -0.04 16.29 11.51
C PRO A 30 -0.86 15.02 11.78
N ILE A 31 -0.16 13.97 12.21
CA ILE A 31 -0.71 12.64 12.47
C ILE A 31 -1.61 12.72 13.73
N GLU A 32 -2.91 12.87 13.56
CA GLU A 32 -3.88 12.71 14.65
C GLU A 32 -4.35 11.24 14.65
N ARG A 33 -3.74 10.43 15.52
CA ARG A 33 -4.08 9.01 15.66
C ARG A 33 -5.30 8.87 16.57
N VAL A 34 -6.40 8.35 16.05
CA VAL A 34 -7.46 7.77 16.90
C VAL A 34 -7.02 6.33 17.20
N SER A 35 -6.81 5.98 18.46
CA SER A 35 -6.32 4.66 18.86
C SER A 35 -7.44 3.61 18.77
N GLN A 36 -7.78 3.17 17.57
CA GLN A 36 -8.58 1.96 17.37
C GLN A 36 -7.95 1.10 16.27
N GLU A 37 -7.48 -0.09 16.67
CA GLU A 37 -7.00 -1.16 15.79
C GLU A 37 -8.24 -1.85 15.21
N TYR A 38 -8.44 -1.74 13.90
CA TYR A 38 -9.67 -2.15 13.24
C TYR A 38 -9.61 -3.58 12.69
N ILE A 39 -8.41 -3.98 12.26
CA ILE A 39 -8.15 -5.28 11.67
C ILE A 39 -6.90 -5.77 12.36
N THR A 40 -7.03 -6.80 13.21
CA THR A 40 -5.92 -7.70 13.55
C THR A 40 -6.22 -8.99 12.81
N ASN A 41 -5.77 -9.11 11.56
CA ASN A 41 -5.84 -10.39 10.88
C ASN A 41 -4.88 -11.33 11.62
N LYS A 42 -5.44 -12.18 12.50
CA LYS A 42 -4.66 -13.14 13.29
C LYS A 42 -3.81 -13.95 12.34
N GLU A 43 -2.53 -14.07 12.70
CA GLU A 43 -1.53 -14.95 12.11
C GLU A 43 -2.16 -16.23 11.58
N THR A 44 -1.72 -16.68 10.41
CA THR A 44 -2.01 -18.02 9.89
C THR A 44 -1.34 -19.07 10.81
N LYS A 45 -1.87 -19.27 12.01
CA LYS A 45 -1.40 -20.25 12.99
C LYS A 45 -2.16 -21.56 12.81
N THR A 46 -1.43 -22.55 12.31
CA THR A 46 -1.78 -23.96 12.40
C THR A 46 -2.26 -24.31 13.81
N LYS A 47 -3.49 -24.80 13.85
CA LYS A 47 -4.26 -25.40 14.94
C LYS A 47 -3.43 -26.00 16.09
N ALA A 48 -3.51 -25.41 17.28
CA ALA A 48 -3.44 -26.11 18.57
C ALA A 48 -4.22 -25.32 19.64
N SER A 49 -4.92 -26.06 20.49
CA SER A 49 -6.08 -25.66 21.28
C SER A 49 -5.79 -24.97 22.63
N MET A 50 -6.84 -24.30 23.15
CA MET A 50 -7.23 -24.09 24.56
C MET A 50 -6.83 -22.78 25.30
N PRO A 51 -7.63 -22.33 26.31
CA PRO A 51 -8.26 -21.01 26.30
C PRO A 51 -8.00 -20.11 27.52
N GLU A 52 -8.62 -18.92 27.47
CA GLU A 52 -8.96 -17.94 28.53
C GLU A 52 -7.83 -17.17 29.25
N SER A 53 -7.90 -15.83 29.16
CA SER A 53 -8.06 -15.01 30.37
C SER A 53 -8.51 -13.59 30.01
N SER A 54 -9.57 -13.15 30.66
CA SER A 54 -10.17 -11.83 30.60
C SER A 54 -9.37 -10.81 31.41
N SER A 55 -9.17 -9.61 30.87
CA SER A 55 -8.91 -8.43 31.71
C SER A 55 -9.53 -7.19 31.08
N SER A 56 -10.52 -6.65 31.78
CA SER A 56 -11.24 -5.41 31.54
C SER A 56 -10.38 -4.20 31.91
N THR A 57 -10.29 -3.17 31.06
CA THR A 57 -9.90 -1.81 31.50
C THR A 57 -10.52 -0.72 30.61
N SER A 58 -11.22 0.20 31.28
CA SER A 58 -11.63 1.58 30.95
C SER A 58 -12.37 1.88 29.64
N SER A 59 -13.67 2.17 29.77
CA SER A 59 -14.49 2.83 28.75
C SER A 59 -14.28 4.35 28.81
N SER A 60 -13.41 4.85 27.93
CA SER A 60 -13.59 6.17 27.31
C SER A 60 -14.71 6.02 26.29
N LYS A 61 -15.71 6.92 26.27
CA LYS A 61 -16.64 7.02 25.14
C LYS A 61 -15.87 7.59 23.95
N GLU A 62 -15.08 6.75 23.30
CA GLU A 62 -14.53 7.03 21.98
C GLU A 62 -15.65 6.78 20.97
N GLU A 63 -15.95 7.81 20.19
CA GLU A 63 -16.89 7.74 19.08
C GLU A 63 -16.35 6.73 18.07
N LYS A 64 -16.98 5.55 18.03
CA LYS A 64 -16.56 4.44 17.17
C LYS A 64 -16.86 4.84 15.72
N VAL A 65 -15.83 5.11 14.94
CA VAL A 65 -15.97 5.30 13.48
C VAL A 65 -16.34 3.93 12.89
N GLU A 66 -17.61 3.78 12.52
CA GLU A 66 -18.11 2.55 11.91
C GLU A 66 -17.79 2.55 10.41
N VAL A 67 -16.85 1.68 10.02
CA VAL A 67 -16.46 1.48 8.62
C VAL A 67 -17.20 0.25 8.07
N SER A 68 -17.63 0.29 6.82
CA SER A 68 -18.42 -0.80 6.22
C SER A 68 -17.60 -2.08 6.05
N GLN A 69 -18.26 -3.24 6.08
CA GLN A 69 -17.62 -4.54 5.82
C GLN A 69 -16.99 -4.61 4.42
N GLU A 70 -17.65 -4.04 3.41
CA GLU A 70 -17.13 -3.99 2.04
C GLU A 70 -15.78 -3.26 1.99
N THR A 71 -15.64 -2.18 2.77
CA THR A 71 -14.39 -1.44 2.88
C THR A 71 -13.31 -2.25 3.58
N GLN A 72 -13.66 -3.00 4.65
CA GLN A 72 -12.71 -3.92 5.32
C GLN A 72 -12.14 -4.94 4.36
N ASP A 73 -13.03 -5.57 3.58
CA ASP A 73 -12.67 -6.64 2.67
C ASP A 73 -11.79 -6.10 1.54
N LEU A 74 -12.11 -4.92 1.00
CA LEU A 74 -11.30 -4.23 0.01
C LEU A 74 -9.89 -3.90 0.54
N VAL A 75 -9.79 -3.30 1.74
CA VAL A 75 -8.50 -2.96 2.35
C VAL A 75 -7.68 -4.22 2.59
N SER A 76 -8.27 -5.25 3.19
CA SER A 76 -7.59 -6.51 3.46
C SER A 76 -7.12 -7.18 2.17
N GLN A 77 -7.98 -7.21 1.15
CA GLN A 77 -7.64 -7.76 -0.16
C GLN A 77 -6.49 -7.00 -0.81
N PHE A 78 -6.51 -5.67 -0.75
CA PHE A 78 -5.42 -4.85 -1.26
C PHE A 78 -4.11 -5.15 -0.55
N LEU A 79 -4.08 -5.05 0.78
CA LEU A 79 -2.86 -5.24 1.58
C LEU A 79 -2.27 -6.63 1.38
N MET A 80 -3.11 -7.67 1.35
CA MET A 80 -2.65 -9.04 1.08
C MET A 80 -2.08 -9.17 -0.33
N THR A 81 -2.78 -8.65 -1.34
CA THR A 81 -2.35 -8.77 -2.75
C THR A 81 -1.07 -7.99 -3.02
N ASP A 82 -0.94 -6.80 -2.44
CA ASP A 82 0.18 -5.90 -2.71
C ASP A 82 1.52 -6.49 -2.26
N VAL A 83 1.55 -7.22 -1.14
CA VAL A 83 2.80 -7.79 -0.59
C VAL A 83 2.86 -9.31 -0.64
N THR A 84 2.01 -9.97 -1.43
CA THR A 84 2.07 -11.43 -1.60
C THR A 84 2.36 -11.83 -3.04
N TYR A 85 3.54 -12.39 -3.28
CA TYR A 85 3.89 -13.04 -4.54
C TYR A 85 5.11 -13.97 -4.36
N ASP A 86 5.24 -14.94 -5.25
CA ASP A 86 6.43 -15.78 -5.38
C ASP A 86 7.21 -15.41 -6.65
N LEU A 87 8.48 -15.83 -6.75
CA LEU A 87 9.32 -15.65 -7.95
C LEU A 87 8.89 -16.53 -9.12
N THR A 88 7.67 -16.32 -9.60
CA THR A 88 7.13 -16.98 -10.78
C THR A 88 6.42 -15.94 -11.63
N VAL A 89 6.52 -16.10 -12.95
CA VAL A 89 5.83 -15.20 -13.90
C VAL A 89 4.33 -15.19 -13.64
N GLN A 90 3.74 -16.35 -13.35
CA GLN A 90 2.31 -16.45 -13.06
C GLN A 90 1.91 -15.64 -11.82
N SER A 91 2.61 -15.80 -10.70
CA SER A 91 2.29 -15.08 -9.45
C SER A 91 2.41 -13.56 -9.61
N LEU A 92 3.45 -13.09 -10.31
CA LEU A 92 3.67 -11.66 -10.57
C LEU A 92 2.54 -11.05 -11.43
N LEU A 93 2.13 -11.75 -12.49
CA LEU A 93 1.05 -11.30 -13.38
C LEU A 93 -0.32 -11.35 -12.69
N GLU A 94 -0.58 -12.36 -11.87
CA GLU A 94 -1.81 -12.47 -11.08
C GLU A 94 -1.93 -11.30 -10.09
N ARG A 95 -0.86 -10.99 -9.36
CA ARG A 95 -0.79 -9.82 -8.47
C ARG A 95 -1.15 -8.53 -9.20
N SER A 96 -0.47 -8.24 -10.30
CA SER A 96 -0.74 -7.05 -11.13
C SER A 96 -2.19 -6.99 -11.60
N THR A 97 -2.73 -8.13 -12.08
CA THR A 97 -4.11 -8.22 -12.55
C THR A 97 -5.12 -7.95 -11.43
N LEU A 98 -4.91 -8.52 -10.24
CA LEU A 98 -5.79 -8.31 -9.10
C LEU A 98 -5.76 -6.85 -8.63
N LEU A 99 -4.56 -6.27 -8.50
CA LEU A 99 -4.39 -4.86 -8.13
C LEU A 99 -5.11 -3.93 -9.12
N SER A 100 -5.01 -4.18 -10.43
CA SER A 100 -5.70 -3.36 -11.44
C SER A 100 -7.24 -3.33 -11.30
N LYS A 101 -7.83 -4.38 -10.71
CA LYS A 101 -9.29 -4.49 -10.51
C LYS A 101 -9.75 -3.72 -9.27
N ILE A 102 -8.96 -3.75 -8.20
CA ILE A 102 -9.33 -3.17 -6.89
C ILE A 102 -8.83 -1.74 -6.70
N MET A 103 -7.88 -1.30 -7.52
CA MET A 103 -7.38 0.07 -7.52
C MET A 103 -8.13 0.94 -8.54
N THR A 104 -8.05 2.26 -8.34
CA THR A 104 -8.29 3.23 -9.41
C THR A 104 -7.13 3.19 -10.41
N LYS A 105 -7.40 3.58 -11.66
CA LYS A 105 -6.37 3.64 -12.70
C LYS A 105 -5.19 4.54 -12.30
N THR A 106 -5.49 5.71 -11.73
CA THR A 106 -4.50 6.67 -11.29
C THR A 106 -3.57 6.09 -10.22
N ALA A 107 -4.13 5.45 -9.18
CA ALA A 107 -3.33 4.84 -8.11
C ALA A 107 -2.44 3.71 -8.63
N TYR A 108 -3.00 2.86 -9.51
CA TYR A 108 -2.27 1.75 -10.13
C TYR A 108 -1.07 2.24 -10.96
N GLU A 109 -1.25 3.32 -11.72
CA GLU A 109 -0.20 3.97 -12.50
C GLU A 109 0.84 4.66 -11.62
N GLN A 110 0.40 5.38 -10.57
CA GLN A 110 1.29 6.10 -9.65
C GLN A 110 2.23 5.17 -8.87
N LEU A 111 1.75 3.99 -8.48
CA LEU A 111 2.58 2.96 -7.83
C LEU A 111 3.45 2.18 -8.81
N ASN A 112 3.40 2.49 -10.11
CA ASN A 112 4.18 1.82 -11.16
C ASN A 112 3.99 0.29 -11.18
N ILE A 113 2.83 -0.23 -10.75
CA ILE A 113 2.60 -1.68 -10.58
C ILE A 113 2.90 -2.46 -11.87
N GLN A 114 2.49 -1.93 -13.01
CA GLN A 114 2.77 -2.52 -14.33
C GLN A 114 4.28 -2.63 -14.59
N SER A 115 5.00 -1.52 -14.45
CA SER A 115 6.44 -1.45 -14.76
C SER A 115 7.28 -2.30 -13.80
N THR A 116 6.93 -2.32 -12.51
CA THR A 116 7.58 -3.19 -11.52
C THR A 116 7.31 -4.66 -11.84
N THR A 117 6.08 -5.01 -12.22
CA THR A 117 5.73 -6.38 -12.62
C THR A 117 6.53 -6.84 -13.85
N GLU A 118 6.61 -6.00 -14.88
CA GLU A 118 7.38 -6.29 -16.09
C GLU A 118 8.88 -6.49 -15.78
N SER A 119 9.44 -5.65 -14.90
CA SER A 119 10.82 -5.76 -14.44
C SER A 119 11.04 -7.07 -13.69
N LEU A 120 10.20 -7.40 -12.72
CA LEU A 120 10.30 -8.65 -11.94
C LEU A 120 10.12 -9.89 -12.82
N VAL A 121 9.25 -9.85 -13.84
CA VAL A 121 9.09 -10.94 -14.81
C VAL A 121 10.37 -11.13 -15.63
N ALA A 122 10.98 -10.04 -16.10
CA ALA A 122 12.25 -10.11 -16.84
C ALA A 122 13.37 -10.69 -15.97
N LEU A 123 13.48 -10.25 -14.72
CA LEU A 123 14.43 -10.76 -13.74
C LEU A 123 14.20 -12.25 -13.45
N THR A 124 12.94 -12.65 -13.23
CA THR A 124 12.55 -14.04 -13.01
C THR A 124 12.95 -14.93 -14.18
N ASN A 125 12.65 -14.50 -15.42
CA ASN A 125 13.01 -15.25 -16.62
C ASN A 125 14.54 -15.37 -16.80
N LYS A 126 15.28 -14.29 -16.53
CA LYS A 126 16.75 -14.30 -16.57
C LYS A 126 17.33 -15.23 -15.50
N TRP A 127 16.81 -15.19 -14.29
CA TRP A 127 17.23 -16.10 -13.22
C TRP A 127 16.91 -17.56 -13.58
N LEU A 128 15.71 -17.85 -14.08
CA LEU A 128 15.30 -19.21 -14.44
C LEU A 128 16.25 -19.83 -15.48
N THR A 129 16.71 -19.02 -16.44
CA THR A 129 17.59 -19.45 -17.54
C THR A 129 19.07 -19.48 -17.18
N THR A 130 19.57 -18.48 -16.45
CA THR A 130 21.02 -18.28 -16.22
C THR A 130 21.49 -18.62 -14.81
N LYS A 131 20.57 -18.70 -13.84
CA LYS A 131 20.86 -18.78 -12.39
C LYS A 131 21.70 -17.62 -11.85
N GLN A 132 21.80 -16.52 -12.59
CA GLN A 132 22.48 -15.30 -12.14
C GLN A 132 21.46 -14.32 -11.56
N VAL A 133 21.80 -13.76 -10.40
CA VAL A 133 21.06 -12.62 -9.83
C VAL A 133 21.48 -11.36 -10.58
N ASP A 134 20.49 -10.61 -11.04
CA ASP A 134 20.69 -9.34 -11.71
C ASP A 134 20.32 -8.21 -10.74
N THR A 135 21.33 -7.41 -10.38
CA THR A 135 21.22 -6.29 -9.44
C THR A 135 21.16 -4.93 -10.15
N SER A 136 21.19 -4.92 -11.48
CA SER A 136 21.33 -3.68 -12.26
C SER A 136 20.02 -2.89 -12.41
N SER A 137 18.87 -3.51 -12.13
CA SER A 137 17.54 -2.91 -12.25
C SER A 137 17.10 -2.08 -11.03
N GLY A 138 17.81 -2.15 -9.90
CA GLY A 138 17.41 -1.51 -8.65
C GLY A 138 16.29 -2.24 -7.88
N GLU A 139 15.64 -3.22 -8.49
CA GLU A 139 14.63 -4.09 -7.86
C GLU A 139 15.29 -5.30 -7.18
N VAL A 140 14.80 -5.69 -6.01
CA VAL A 140 15.30 -6.86 -5.28
C VAL A 140 14.62 -8.12 -5.82
N GLN A 141 15.41 -9.09 -6.30
CA GLN A 141 14.87 -10.41 -6.63
C GLN A 141 14.55 -11.18 -5.34
N LEU A 142 13.26 -11.38 -5.08
CA LEU A 142 12.75 -12.16 -3.95
C LEU A 142 12.24 -13.51 -4.43
N VAL A 143 12.62 -14.59 -3.75
CA VAL A 143 11.99 -15.91 -3.85
C VAL A 143 10.50 -15.79 -3.53
N SER A 144 10.17 -15.02 -2.49
CA SER A 144 8.80 -14.71 -2.11
C SER A 144 8.72 -13.44 -1.28
N GLN A 145 7.59 -12.75 -1.40
CA GLN A 145 7.10 -11.76 -0.44
C GLN A 145 5.75 -12.27 0.08
N LYS A 146 5.51 -12.23 1.40
CA LYS A 146 4.31 -12.82 2.00
C LYS A 146 3.71 -11.91 3.07
N TYR A 147 2.43 -11.60 2.92
CA TYR A 147 1.65 -10.94 3.94
C TYR A 147 1.64 -11.74 5.26
N GLN A 148 1.80 -11.05 6.39
CA GLN A 148 1.68 -11.64 7.73
C GLN A 148 0.45 -11.09 8.47
N SER A 149 0.43 -9.78 8.66
CA SER A 149 -0.65 -9.08 9.36
C SER A 149 -0.64 -7.61 8.98
N ALA A 150 -1.71 -6.90 9.32
CA ALA A 150 -1.76 -5.46 9.22
C ALA A 150 -2.65 -4.94 10.34
N ASN A 151 -2.26 -3.81 10.91
CA ASN A 151 -3.09 -3.01 11.80
C ASN A 151 -3.59 -1.82 11.01
N VAL A 152 -4.91 -1.70 10.87
CA VAL A 152 -5.55 -0.64 10.11
C VAL A 152 -6.29 0.28 11.07
N THR A 153 -6.15 1.59 10.90
CA THR A 153 -6.79 2.60 11.75
C THR A 153 -7.39 3.69 10.86
N PRO A 154 -8.69 3.96 10.91
CA PRO A 154 -9.30 5.04 10.13
C PRO A 154 -8.78 6.41 10.59
N SER A 155 -8.66 7.34 9.66
CA SER A 155 -8.35 8.73 9.95
C SER A 155 -9.53 9.41 10.65
N ALA A 156 -9.24 10.24 11.65
CA ALA A 156 -10.26 11.03 12.34
C ALA A 156 -10.87 12.13 11.46
N SER A 157 -10.08 12.65 10.52
CA SER A 157 -10.41 13.82 9.70
C SER A 157 -10.84 13.47 8.29
N GLU A 158 -10.50 12.27 7.81
CA GLU A 158 -10.70 11.82 6.43
C GLU A 158 -11.35 10.42 6.45
N PRO A 159 -12.68 10.31 6.31
CA PRO A 159 -13.42 9.06 6.54
C PRO A 159 -13.02 7.91 5.60
N ASP A 160 -12.48 8.23 4.42
CA ASP A 160 -12.04 7.26 3.42
C ASP A 160 -10.51 7.02 3.44
N ARG A 161 -9.81 7.49 4.49
CA ARG A 161 -8.36 7.36 4.62
C ARG A 161 -8.00 6.54 5.86
N PHE A 162 -7.01 5.66 5.71
CA PHE A 162 -6.61 4.70 6.73
C PHE A 162 -5.10 4.76 6.94
N TYR A 163 -4.68 4.83 8.20
CA TYR A 163 -3.32 4.53 8.59
C TYR A 163 -3.15 3.03 8.67
N VAL A 164 -2.08 2.51 8.08
CA VAL A 164 -1.79 1.08 8.06
C VAL A 164 -0.36 0.83 8.56
N GLU A 165 -0.25 -0.08 9.51
CA GLU A 165 1.00 -0.75 9.86
C GLU A 165 0.95 -2.17 9.31
N LEU A 166 1.66 -2.41 8.20
CA LEU A 166 1.67 -3.66 7.45
C LEU A 166 2.93 -4.47 7.78
N HIS A 167 2.74 -5.73 8.16
CA HIS A 167 3.81 -6.68 8.42
C HIS A 167 3.83 -7.76 7.34
N TYR A 168 5.00 -8.01 6.78
CA TYR A 168 5.19 -9.01 5.73
C TYR A 168 6.62 -9.55 5.77
N ASP A 169 6.83 -10.71 5.16
CA ASP A 169 8.14 -11.32 5.04
C ASP A 169 8.69 -11.22 3.63
N GLU A 170 9.99 -11.04 3.49
CA GLU A 170 10.74 -11.11 2.25
C GLU A 170 11.79 -12.22 2.32
N THR A 171 11.89 -13.05 1.29
CA THR A 171 12.95 -14.05 1.15
C THR A 171 13.77 -13.74 -0.10
N PRO A 172 14.94 -13.09 0.01
CA PRO A 172 15.78 -12.78 -1.15
C PRO A 172 16.35 -14.03 -1.82
N VAL A 173 16.50 -14.00 -3.14
CA VAL A 173 17.12 -15.10 -3.93
C VAL A 173 18.60 -15.31 -3.56
N THR A 174 19.28 -14.25 -3.13
CA THR A 174 20.71 -14.26 -2.81
C THR A 174 21.04 -15.01 -1.53
N THR A 175 20.23 -14.83 -0.48
CA THR A 175 20.48 -15.41 0.84
C THR A 175 19.59 -16.61 1.13
N ASN A 176 18.38 -16.65 0.55
CA ASN A 176 17.29 -17.57 0.94
C ASN A 176 16.92 -17.47 2.44
N GLU A 177 17.31 -16.39 3.11
CA GLU A 177 16.98 -16.11 4.49
C GLU A 177 15.77 -15.17 4.55
N THR A 178 14.71 -15.61 5.20
CA THR A 178 13.50 -14.81 5.37
C THR A 178 13.74 -13.68 6.37
N GLN A 179 13.31 -12.48 6.00
CA GLN A 179 13.38 -11.28 6.82
C GLN A 179 11.98 -10.68 6.97
N SER A 180 11.58 -10.39 8.21
CA SER A 180 10.34 -9.67 8.46
C SER A 180 10.53 -8.17 8.25
N LYS A 181 9.53 -7.54 7.64
CA LYS A 181 9.45 -6.12 7.32
C LYS A 181 8.20 -5.52 7.94
N THR A 182 8.31 -4.24 8.30
CA THR A 182 7.16 -3.43 8.69
C THR A 182 7.09 -2.19 7.79
N GLN A 183 5.98 -2.01 7.11
CA GLN A 183 5.69 -0.82 6.30
C GLN A 183 4.57 0.00 6.94
N LEU A 184 4.82 1.28 7.11
CA LEU A 184 3.81 2.25 7.56
C LEU A 184 3.35 3.05 6.35
N LEU A 185 2.04 3.13 6.13
CA LEU A 185 1.47 3.83 4.97
C LEU A 185 0.12 4.48 5.29
N TRP A 186 -0.25 5.45 4.46
CA TRP A 186 -1.64 5.88 4.33
C TRP A 186 -2.28 5.24 3.11
N LEU A 187 -3.51 4.76 3.28
CA LEU A 187 -4.33 4.16 2.24
C LEU A 187 -5.60 4.99 2.08
N SER A 188 -5.95 5.39 0.85
CA SER A 188 -7.20 6.11 0.59
C SER A 188 -8.12 5.30 -0.33
N ILE A 189 -9.42 5.49 -0.15
CA ILE A 189 -10.47 4.81 -0.91
C ILE A 189 -11.37 5.83 -1.58
N THR A 190 -11.80 5.54 -2.80
CA THR A 190 -12.80 6.34 -3.52
C THR A 190 -13.56 5.41 -4.44
N ASP A 191 -14.89 5.53 -4.47
CA ASP A 191 -15.76 4.70 -5.32
C ASP A 191 -15.50 3.19 -5.16
N ASN A 192 -15.34 2.74 -3.91
CA ASN A 192 -15.04 1.34 -3.55
C ASN A 192 -13.78 0.77 -4.24
N LYS A 193 -12.78 1.63 -4.45
CA LYS A 193 -11.46 1.28 -4.99
C LYS A 193 -10.36 1.98 -4.21
N ILE A 194 -9.18 1.36 -4.16
CA ILE A 194 -7.98 2.01 -3.62
C ILE A 194 -7.57 3.16 -4.55
N SER A 195 -7.56 4.38 -4.02
CA SER A 195 -7.36 5.61 -4.78
C SER A 195 -6.02 6.27 -4.52
N ASP A 196 -5.35 5.96 -3.41
CA ASP A 196 -4.01 6.44 -3.10
C ASP A 196 -3.30 5.53 -2.09
N VAL A 197 -1.98 5.43 -2.21
CA VAL A 197 -1.12 4.71 -1.28
C VAL A 197 0.14 5.55 -1.06
N GLU A 198 0.28 6.08 0.16
CA GLU A 198 1.41 6.92 0.54
C GLU A 198 2.27 6.17 1.56
N ILE A 199 3.42 5.66 1.10
CA ILE A 199 4.39 4.98 1.97
C ILE A 199 5.08 6.03 2.85
N ILE A 200 4.94 5.88 4.17
CA ILE A 200 5.58 6.74 5.16
C ILE A 200 7.01 6.23 5.44
N THR A 201 7.14 4.93 5.70
CA THR A 201 8.44 4.29 5.95
C THR A 201 8.33 2.77 5.82
N THR A 202 9.46 2.13 5.49
CA THR A 202 9.66 0.69 5.57
C THR A 202 10.84 0.42 6.49
N LYS A 203 10.69 -0.53 7.41
CA LYS A 203 11.70 -0.96 8.38
C LYS A 203 12.02 -2.44 8.16
#